data_AF-A0A319BXW2-F1
#
_entry.id   AF-A0A319BXW2-F1
#
_cell.length_a   1.000
_cell.length_b   1.000
_cell.length_c   1.000
_cell.angle_alpha   90.00
_cell.angle_beta   90.00
_cell.angle_gamma   90.00
#
_symmetry.space_group_name_H-M   'P 1'
#
loop_
_entity.id
_entity.type
_entity.pdbx_description
1 polymer ?
#
loop_
_entity_poly.entity_id
_entity_poly.type
_entity_poly.pdbx_seq_one_letter_code
_entity_poly.pdbx_strand_id
1 'polypeptide(L)'
;MRFCSMVCAVSLSASIQFLISVFVTILVSIIWNRRHHPRIPHPEIASLPTPVPASCLETSSNPSQPEQPNQEEAEETENEEVYPIVRLPYSEDTIVALLSDIYRIYVQLGYMNNRADGMEELAWPPPEGHSINEAICEELNLSPKVISLMRRLPYPVSIGIAANIPFMPRSTAFVYIDDRQIRDGRDPGRWTFDRPRKDFLLPHEIALACSDDEGIHLVLDTEENTIRESDWQDLEDEDGNADFRGLPAQHAPTFLTEYIHKLRSLEEIPVGEYNGRYFYHVEYDKACPMVKKVLQEQFGWPYDFRETEWKAVAKDTLKRLGQLNP
;
A
#
# COMPACT_ATOMS: atom_id res chain seq x y z
N MET A 1 57.41 10.20 -8.18
CA MET A 1 56.87 9.54 -6.97
C MET A 1 55.93 8.43 -7.43
N ARG A 2 56.31 7.16 -7.23
CA ARG A 2 55.50 5.99 -7.59
C ARG A 2 54.79 5.51 -6.33
N PHE A 3 53.46 5.55 -6.30
CA PHE A 3 52.66 4.91 -5.28
C PHE A 3 52.51 3.42 -5.63
N CYS A 4 53.07 2.55 -4.79
CA CYS A 4 52.83 1.11 -4.82
C CYS A 4 51.54 0.83 -4.04
N SER A 5 50.48 0.40 -4.74
CA SER A 5 49.30 -0.18 -4.12
C SER A 5 49.63 -1.58 -3.61
N MET A 6 49.72 -1.72 -2.30
CA MET A 6 49.92 -2.98 -1.60
C MET A 6 48.52 -3.60 -1.38
N VAL A 7 48.10 -4.47 -2.30
CA VAL A 7 46.88 -5.28 -2.14
C VAL A 7 47.22 -6.45 -1.22
N CYS A 8 46.87 -6.33 0.06
CA CYS A 8 46.91 -7.45 0.99
C CYS A 8 45.81 -8.45 0.63
N ALA A 9 46.19 -9.56 -0.01
CA ALA A 9 45.34 -10.73 -0.12
C ALA A 9 45.19 -11.35 1.27
N VAL A 10 44.16 -10.93 2.02
CA VAL A 10 43.80 -11.60 3.27
C VAL A 10 43.17 -12.93 2.88
N SER A 11 43.88 -14.02 3.16
CA SER A 11 43.38 -15.38 2.99
C SER A 11 42.24 -15.58 4.00
N LEU A 12 41.01 -15.37 3.54
CA LEU A 12 39.80 -15.72 4.27
C LEU A 12 39.82 -17.23 4.50
N SER A 13 39.50 -17.67 5.71
CA SER A 13 39.44 -19.09 6.03
C SER A 13 38.45 -19.81 5.11
N ALA A 14 38.74 -21.06 4.77
CA ALA A 14 37.88 -21.87 3.90
C ALA A 14 36.42 -21.92 4.39
N SER A 15 36.22 -21.82 5.72
CA SER A 15 34.91 -21.75 6.37
C SER A 15 34.12 -20.49 5.98
N ILE A 16 34.77 -19.32 5.92
CA ILE A 16 34.12 -18.06 5.53
C ILE A 16 33.79 -18.07 4.04
N GLN A 17 34.70 -18.59 3.20
CA GLN A 17 34.45 -18.73 1.76
C GLN A 17 33.26 -19.66 1.48
N PHE A 18 33.14 -20.76 2.23
CA PHE A 18 31.99 -21.66 2.13
C PHE A 18 30.68 -20.97 2.53
N LEU A 19 30.66 -20.22 3.64
CA LEU A 19 29.47 -19.48 4.06
C LEU A 19 29.03 -18.42 3.04
N ILE A 20 29.98 -17.67 2.47
CA ILE A 20 29.70 -16.69 1.41
C ILE A 20 29.14 -17.41 0.17
N SER A 21 29.74 -18.54 -0.23
CA SER A 21 29.26 -19.31 -1.38
C SER A 21 27.84 -19.82 -1.17
N VAL A 22 27.54 -20.39 0.00
CA VAL A 22 26.19 -20.88 0.34
C VAL A 22 25.18 -19.75 0.32
N PHE A 23 25.52 -18.60 0.92
CA PHE A 23 24.66 -17.42 0.93
C PHE A 23 24.37 -16.93 -0.49
N VAL A 24 25.39 -16.80 -1.35
CA VAL A 24 25.22 -16.38 -2.75
C VAL A 24 24.35 -17.39 -3.51
N THR A 25 24.55 -18.71 -3.32
CA THR A 25 23.70 -19.71 -3.99
C THR A 25 22.25 -19.65 -3.55
N ILE A 26 21.98 -19.44 -2.25
CA ILE A 26 20.61 -19.26 -1.75
C ILE A 26 19.97 -18.02 -2.37
N LEU A 27 20.71 -16.91 -2.41
CA LEU A 27 20.22 -15.64 -2.93
C LEU A 27 19.91 -15.74 -4.44
N VAL A 28 20.80 -16.39 -5.22
CA VAL A 28 20.57 -16.67 -6.64
C VAL A 28 19.40 -17.62 -6.84
N SER A 29 19.25 -18.67 -6.01
CA SER A 29 18.11 -19.59 -6.09
C SER A 29 16.79 -18.91 -5.75
N ILE A 30 16.74 -17.99 -4.78
CA ILE A 30 15.54 -17.20 -4.47
C ILE A 30 15.18 -16.31 -5.66
N ILE A 31 16.14 -15.57 -6.22
CA ILE A 31 15.91 -14.71 -7.39
C ILE A 31 15.45 -15.55 -8.60
N TRP A 32 16.07 -16.71 -8.83
CA TRP A 32 15.74 -17.59 -9.95
C TRP A 32 14.36 -18.23 -9.80
N ASN A 33 14.01 -18.71 -8.60
CA ASN A 33 12.73 -19.36 -8.35
C ASN A 33 11.57 -18.33 -8.42
N ARG A 34 11.82 -17.08 -8.01
CA ARG A 34 10.87 -15.97 -8.17
C ARG A 34 10.60 -15.63 -9.63
N ARG A 35 11.62 -15.65 -10.50
CA ARG A 35 11.44 -15.39 -11.95
C ARG A 35 10.69 -16.48 -12.72
N HIS A 36 10.50 -17.67 -12.14
CA HIS A 36 9.94 -18.83 -12.85
C HIS A 36 8.63 -19.36 -12.27
N HIS A 37 7.95 -18.62 -11.40
CA HIS A 37 6.58 -18.97 -11.06
C HIS A 37 5.70 -18.84 -12.31
N PRO A 38 5.09 -19.94 -12.80
CA PRO A 38 4.21 -19.86 -13.95
C PRO A 38 2.99 -19.02 -13.57
N ARG A 39 2.76 -17.95 -14.34
CA ARG A 39 1.56 -17.11 -14.36
C ARG A 39 0.33 -18.01 -14.21
N ILE A 40 -0.31 -18.00 -13.04
CA ILE A 40 -1.63 -18.63 -12.90
C ILE A 40 -2.58 -17.71 -13.67
N PRO A 41 -3.22 -18.17 -14.76
CA PRO A 41 -4.22 -17.37 -15.43
C PRO A 41 -5.33 -17.07 -14.43
N HIS A 42 -5.59 -15.79 -14.20
CA HIS A 42 -6.72 -15.37 -13.38
C HIS A 42 -7.99 -15.97 -14.00
N PRO A 43 -8.85 -16.69 -13.24
CA PRO A 43 -10.11 -17.16 -13.78
C PRO A 43 -10.94 -15.96 -14.20
N GLU A 44 -11.15 -15.86 -15.50
CA GLU A 44 -12.09 -14.94 -16.15
C GLU A 44 -13.45 -15.12 -15.46
N ILE A 45 -13.89 -14.09 -14.75
CA ILE A 45 -15.19 -14.08 -14.07
C ILE A 45 -16.25 -14.06 -15.16
N ALA A 46 -16.73 -15.26 -15.52
CA ALA A 46 -17.85 -15.43 -16.40
C ALA A 46 -19.07 -14.75 -15.78
N SER A 47 -19.59 -13.74 -16.48
CA SER A 47 -20.79 -12.99 -16.13
C SER A 47 -21.96 -13.96 -15.91
N LEU A 48 -22.54 -13.91 -14.72
CA LEU A 48 -23.74 -14.69 -14.36
C LEU A 48 -24.94 -14.24 -15.22
N PRO A 49 -25.75 -15.18 -15.75
CA PRO A 49 -26.95 -14.87 -16.51
C PRO A 49 -28.07 -14.37 -15.59
N THR A 50 -28.73 -13.30 -16.02
CA THR A 50 -29.90 -12.68 -15.38
C THR A 50 -31.09 -13.64 -15.34
N PRO A 51 -31.84 -13.74 -14.22
CA PRO A 51 -32.97 -14.65 -14.12
C PRO A 51 -34.20 -14.15 -14.91
N VAL A 52 -34.76 -15.06 -15.70
CA VAL A 52 -36.07 -14.95 -16.36
C VAL A 52 -37.19 -14.86 -15.31
N PRO A 53 -38.15 -13.93 -15.42
CA PRO A 53 -39.33 -13.96 -14.57
C PRO A 53 -40.32 -15.03 -15.07
N ALA A 54 -40.67 -15.94 -14.17
CA ALA A 54 -41.80 -16.85 -14.34
C ALA A 54 -43.11 -16.15 -13.94
N SER A 55 -44.15 -16.23 -14.79
CA SER A 55 -45.52 -16.40 -14.29
C SER A 55 -46.45 -16.98 -15.36
N CYS A 56 -47.30 -17.88 -14.90
CA CYS A 56 -48.19 -18.77 -15.63
C CYS A 56 -49.51 -18.14 -16.13
N LEU A 57 -50.07 -18.79 -17.16
CA LEU A 57 -51.49 -19.07 -17.50
C LEU A 57 -52.54 -18.66 -16.42
N GLU A 58 -53.74 -18.15 -16.74
CA GLU A 58 -54.74 -18.75 -17.65
C GLU A 58 -55.96 -17.82 -17.92
N THR A 59 -56.52 -17.90 -19.14
CA THR A 59 -57.93 -17.70 -19.59
C THR A 59 -58.68 -16.36 -19.45
N SER A 60 -59.12 -15.77 -20.58
CA SER A 60 -60.52 -15.86 -21.07
C SER A 60 -60.87 -14.84 -22.19
N SER A 61 -61.31 -15.39 -23.34
CA SER A 61 -62.29 -14.94 -24.37
C SER A 61 -62.36 -13.51 -24.98
N ASN A 62 -61.91 -13.44 -26.26
CA ASN A 62 -62.64 -13.00 -27.48
C ASN A 62 -62.87 -11.47 -27.77
N PRO A 63 -63.23 -11.06 -29.01
CA PRO A 63 -62.30 -10.68 -30.10
C PRO A 63 -62.54 -9.25 -30.64
N SER A 64 -61.55 -8.64 -31.33
CA SER A 64 -61.69 -7.79 -32.53
C SER A 64 -60.35 -7.11 -32.91
N GLN A 65 -59.99 -7.18 -34.19
CA GLN A 65 -58.91 -6.45 -34.90
C GLN A 65 -59.04 -4.90 -34.76
N PRO A 66 -58.01 -4.06 -35.03
CA PRO A 66 -57.09 -4.16 -36.18
C PRO A 66 -55.60 -3.77 -35.95
N GLU A 67 -54.77 -4.18 -36.92
CA GLU A 67 -53.47 -3.65 -37.38
C GLU A 67 -52.54 -2.93 -36.37
N GLN A 68 -51.49 -3.63 -35.93
CA GLN A 68 -50.30 -3.02 -35.32
C GLN A 68 -49.37 -2.45 -36.40
N PRO A 69 -48.90 -1.21 -36.27
CA PRO A 69 -47.71 -0.73 -36.97
C PRO A 69 -46.45 -1.24 -36.27
N ASN A 70 -45.41 -1.51 -37.07
CA ASN A 70 -44.05 -1.86 -36.67
C ASN A 70 -43.57 -1.03 -35.46
N GLN A 71 -43.22 -1.70 -34.37
CA GLN A 71 -42.34 -1.12 -33.35
C GLN A 71 -40.91 -1.23 -33.90
N GLU A 72 -40.39 -0.10 -34.38
CA GLU A 72 -38.96 0.12 -34.49
C GLU A 72 -38.35 -0.01 -33.08
N GLU A 73 -37.35 -0.88 -32.96
CA GLU A 73 -36.40 -0.88 -31.85
C GLU A 73 -35.74 0.50 -31.78
N ALA A 74 -36.20 1.32 -30.84
CA ALA A 74 -35.46 2.48 -30.41
C ALA A 74 -34.30 1.96 -29.54
N GLU A 75 -33.11 1.90 -30.13
CA GLU A 75 -31.85 1.85 -29.39
C GLU A 75 -31.81 3.07 -28.45
N GLU A 76 -32.11 2.85 -27.17
CA GLU A 76 -31.77 3.78 -26.11
C GLU A 76 -30.24 3.78 -25.97
N THR A 77 -29.57 4.61 -26.78
CA THR A 77 -28.26 5.13 -26.43
C THR A 77 -28.40 5.88 -25.12
N GLU A 78 -28.11 5.19 -24.01
CA GLU A 78 -27.82 5.81 -22.72
C GLU A 78 -26.63 6.74 -22.92
N ASN A 79 -26.93 8.01 -23.20
CA ASN A 79 -25.98 9.09 -23.03
C ASN A 79 -25.71 9.19 -21.53
N GLU A 80 -24.72 8.45 -21.03
CA GLU A 80 -24.13 8.73 -19.72
C GLU A 80 -23.62 10.17 -19.75
N GLU A 81 -24.42 11.09 -19.20
CA GLU A 81 -24.01 12.45 -18.97
C GLU A 81 -22.80 12.40 -18.03
N VAL A 82 -21.59 12.54 -18.59
CA VAL A 82 -20.35 12.65 -17.83
C VAL A 82 -20.39 13.99 -17.10
N TYR A 83 -20.98 14.00 -15.90
CA TYR A 83 -20.92 15.16 -15.02
C TYR A 83 -19.45 15.44 -14.69
N PRO A 84 -18.95 16.66 -14.95
CA PRO A 84 -17.57 17.00 -14.64
C PRO A 84 -17.39 16.88 -13.12
N ILE A 85 -16.59 15.89 -12.71
CA ILE A 85 -16.23 15.69 -11.31
C ILE A 85 -15.43 16.92 -10.88
N VAL A 86 -16.05 17.81 -10.11
CA VAL A 86 -15.38 18.97 -9.51
C VAL A 86 -14.39 18.45 -8.47
N ARG A 87 -13.10 18.42 -8.83
CA ARG A 87 -12.03 18.01 -7.92
C ARG A 87 -11.76 19.12 -6.93
N LEU A 88 -11.80 18.78 -5.64
CA LEU A 88 -11.42 19.72 -4.59
C LEU A 88 -9.91 20.01 -4.68
N PRO A 89 -9.49 21.26 -4.45
CA PRO A 89 -8.08 21.62 -4.50
C PRO A 89 -7.30 20.88 -3.42
N TYR A 90 -6.02 20.61 -3.72
CA TYR A 90 -5.09 20.01 -2.77
C TYR A 90 -4.99 20.82 -1.48
N SER A 91 -5.12 20.13 -0.34
CA SER A 91 -4.94 20.67 1.00
C SER A 91 -3.90 19.83 1.73
N GLU A 92 -2.70 20.38 1.90
CA GLU A 92 -1.59 19.71 2.58
C GLU A 92 -1.96 19.30 4.02
N ASP A 93 -2.64 20.20 4.74
CA ASP A 93 -3.09 19.94 6.11
C ASP A 93 -4.04 18.75 6.19
N THR A 94 -4.93 18.61 5.19
CA THR A 94 -5.86 17.47 5.11
C THR A 94 -5.10 16.17 4.87
N ILE A 95 -4.15 16.14 3.93
CA ILE A 95 -3.36 14.95 3.63
C ILE A 95 -2.49 14.55 4.84
N VAL A 96 -1.82 15.51 5.47
CA VAL A 96 -1.00 15.29 6.67
C VAL A 96 -1.86 14.74 7.81
N ALA A 97 -3.05 15.30 8.04
CA ALA A 97 -3.96 14.83 9.08
C ALA A 97 -4.42 13.38 8.84
N LEU A 98 -4.82 13.05 7.60
CA LEU A 98 -5.27 11.71 7.25
C LEU A 98 -4.14 10.67 7.38
N LEU A 99 -2.94 10.96 6.85
CA LEU A 99 -1.79 10.07 7.01
C LEU A 99 -1.39 9.92 8.48
N SER A 100 -1.47 11.00 9.27
CA SER A 100 -1.23 10.94 10.72
C SER A 100 -2.25 10.05 11.43
N ASP A 101 -3.51 10.11 11.05
CA ASP A 101 -4.56 9.29 11.64
C ASP A 101 -4.36 7.79 11.37
N ILE A 102 -3.86 7.41 10.18
CA ILE A 102 -3.48 6.02 9.87
C ILE A 102 -2.41 5.53 10.86
N TYR A 103 -1.31 6.28 11.02
CA TYR A 103 -0.26 5.91 11.95
C TYR A 103 -0.70 5.94 13.42
N ARG A 104 -1.61 6.85 13.80
CA ARG A 104 -2.20 6.86 15.14
C ARG A 104 -2.95 5.56 15.40
N ILE A 105 -3.76 5.10 14.45
CA ILE A 105 -4.48 3.82 14.55
C ILE A 105 -3.48 2.66 14.70
N TYR A 106 -2.37 2.66 13.96
CA TYR A 106 -1.31 1.64 14.11
C TYR A 106 -0.70 1.63 15.51
N VAL A 107 -0.41 2.81 16.07
CA VAL A 107 0.10 2.93 17.44
C VAL A 107 -0.96 2.46 18.46
N GLN A 108 -2.23 2.80 18.27
CA GLN A 108 -3.32 2.41 19.17
C GLN A 108 -3.53 0.89 19.17
N LEU A 109 -3.51 0.26 18.00
CA LEU A 109 -3.63 -1.19 17.84
C LEU A 109 -2.38 -1.95 18.32
N GLY A 110 -1.32 -1.26 18.74
CA GLY A 110 -0.07 -1.88 19.18
C GLY A 110 0.74 -2.49 18.04
N TYR A 111 0.46 -2.06 16.81
CA TYR A 111 1.20 -2.48 15.62
C TYR A 111 2.58 -1.79 15.55
N MET A 112 2.62 -0.48 15.83
CA MET A 112 3.82 0.34 15.95
C MET A 112 4.05 0.81 17.39
N ASN A 113 5.31 1.11 17.73
CA ASN A 113 5.77 1.55 19.05
C ASN A 113 5.46 0.52 20.16
N ASN A 114 5.55 -0.77 19.83
CA ASN A 114 5.24 -1.88 20.75
C ASN A 114 6.43 -2.85 20.92
N ARG A 115 7.66 -2.34 20.73
CA ARG A 115 8.87 -3.14 20.88
C ARG A 115 9.17 -3.40 22.35
N ALA A 116 9.70 -4.60 22.63
CA ALA A 116 10.12 -4.99 23.98
C ALA A 116 11.28 -4.13 24.52
N ASP A 117 12.08 -3.52 23.65
CA ASP A 117 13.19 -2.63 24.03
C ASP A 117 12.75 -1.18 24.30
N GLY A 118 11.47 -0.85 24.11
CA GLY A 118 10.92 0.48 24.36
C GLY A 118 11.36 1.55 23.37
N MET A 119 12.03 1.19 22.27
CA MET A 119 12.47 2.14 21.26
C MET A 119 11.30 2.60 20.39
N GLU A 120 11.26 3.89 20.08
CA GLU A 120 10.30 4.45 19.14
C GLU A 120 10.54 3.90 17.73
N GLU A 121 9.46 3.50 17.07
CA GLU A 121 9.43 3.03 15.68
C GLU A 121 8.91 4.10 14.73
N LEU A 122 8.24 5.12 15.25
CA LEU A 122 7.60 6.19 14.49
C LEU A 122 8.09 7.57 14.96
N ALA A 123 8.58 8.38 14.02
CA ALA A 123 8.89 9.79 14.20
C ALA A 123 7.69 10.64 13.76
N TRP A 124 7.16 11.44 14.69
CA TRP A 124 6.16 12.47 14.37
C TRP A 124 6.85 13.75 13.90
N PRO A 125 6.23 14.50 12.97
CA PRO A 125 6.78 15.78 12.52
C PRO A 125 6.79 16.79 13.68
N PRO A 126 7.89 17.50 13.93
CA PRO A 126 7.88 18.63 14.84
C PRO A 126 7.06 19.80 14.23
N PRO A 127 6.70 20.85 15.01
CA PRO A 127 5.91 21.98 14.50
C PRO A 127 6.49 22.65 13.25
N GLU A 128 7.81 22.72 13.14
CA GLU A 128 8.56 23.25 11.99
C GLU A 128 8.78 22.25 10.84
N GLY A 129 8.30 21.02 11.00
CA GLY A 129 8.54 19.89 10.12
C GLY A 129 9.94 19.29 10.26
N HIS A 130 10.10 18.07 9.77
CA HIS A 130 11.37 17.36 9.76
C HIS A 130 12.45 18.14 8.99
N SER A 131 13.69 17.99 9.45
CA SER A 131 14.85 18.42 8.66
C SER A 131 15.11 17.37 7.59
N ILE A 132 14.87 17.75 6.33
CA ILE A 132 15.19 16.94 5.15
C ILE A 132 16.27 17.65 4.33
N ASN A 133 16.98 16.91 3.50
CA ASN A 133 18.06 17.46 2.69
C ASN A 133 17.51 18.19 1.45
N GLU A 134 17.21 19.47 1.61
CA GLU A 134 16.64 20.33 0.56
C GLU A 134 17.54 20.41 -0.69
N ALA A 135 18.86 20.29 -0.56
CA ALA A 135 19.77 20.27 -1.71
C ALA A 135 19.54 19.05 -2.62
N ILE A 136 19.20 17.89 -2.05
CA ILE A 136 18.79 16.71 -2.83
C ILE A 136 17.43 16.96 -3.48
N CYS A 137 16.50 17.57 -2.75
CA CYS A 137 15.19 17.90 -3.30
C CYS A 137 15.30 18.84 -4.51
N GLU A 138 16.18 19.85 -4.44
CA GLU A 138 16.52 20.75 -5.55
C GLU A 138 17.19 20.00 -6.71
N GLU A 139 18.17 19.13 -6.42
CA GLU A 139 18.83 18.29 -7.43
C GLU A 139 17.83 17.42 -8.21
N LEU A 140 16.81 16.92 -7.53
CA LEU A 140 15.74 16.08 -8.10
C LEU A 140 14.58 16.89 -8.67
N ASN A 141 14.69 18.23 -8.67
CA ASN A 141 13.66 19.15 -9.16
C ASN A 141 12.28 18.89 -8.53
N LEU A 142 12.23 18.66 -7.21
CA LEU A 142 10.97 18.50 -6.49
C LEU A 142 10.26 19.85 -6.34
N SER A 143 8.94 19.83 -6.47
CA SER A 143 8.13 21.04 -6.26
C SER A 143 8.16 21.47 -4.78
N PRO A 144 8.02 22.77 -4.48
CA PRO A 144 7.94 23.26 -3.11
C PRO A 144 6.83 22.60 -2.28
N LYS A 145 5.70 22.23 -2.90
CA LYS A 145 4.59 21.52 -2.24
C LYS A 145 5.01 20.12 -1.79
N VAL A 146 5.70 19.37 -2.65
CA VAL A 146 6.22 18.04 -2.30
C VAL A 146 7.24 18.12 -1.18
N ILE A 147 8.16 19.09 -1.25
CA ILE A 147 9.16 19.33 -0.18
C ILE A 147 8.48 19.68 1.14
N SER A 148 7.49 20.57 1.13
CA SER A 148 6.70 20.93 2.32
C SER A 148 6.00 19.71 2.92
N LEU A 149 5.33 18.91 2.08
CA LEU A 149 4.66 17.69 2.51
C LEU A 149 5.65 16.70 3.14
N MET A 150 6.81 16.43 2.50
CA MET A 150 7.84 15.53 3.04
C MET A 150 8.32 15.95 4.44
N ARG A 151 8.34 17.24 4.75
CA ARG A 151 8.70 17.71 6.09
C ARG A 151 7.62 17.41 7.13
N ARG A 152 6.37 17.23 6.72
CA ARG A 152 5.20 17.18 7.62
C ARG A 152 4.56 15.80 7.75
N LEU A 153 5.02 14.81 7.00
CA LEU A 153 4.52 13.44 7.17
C LEU A 153 5.16 12.77 8.39
N PRO A 154 4.42 11.93 9.11
CA PRO A 154 5.03 10.97 10.04
C PRO A 154 5.78 9.87 9.29
N TYR A 155 6.86 9.37 9.87
CA TYR A 155 7.71 8.34 9.27
C TYR A 155 8.11 7.26 10.25
N PRO A 156 8.26 6.00 9.80
CA PRO A 156 9.13 5.06 10.50
C PRO A 156 10.51 5.69 10.76
N VAL A 157 11.08 5.47 11.94
CA VAL A 157 12.33 6.14 12.35
C VAL A 157 13.55 5.79 11.50
N SER A 158 13.48 4.73 10.68
CA SER A 158 14.52 4.37 9.72
C SER A 158 13.97 3.49 8.60
N ILE A 159 14.70 3.43 7.49
CA ILE A 159 14.43 2.50 6.37
C ILE A 159 14.33 1.04 6.82
N GLY A 160 15.16 0.62 7.78
CA GLY A 160 15.15 -0.75 8.29
C GLY A 160 13.89 -1.06 9.10
N ILE A 161 13.30 -0.07 9.77
CA ILE A 161 12.00 -0.24 10.42
C ILE A 161 10.89 -0.25 9.37
N ALA A 162 10.89 0.70 8.43
CA ALA A 162 9.88 0.74 7.36
C ALA A 162 9.77 -0.58 6.59
N ALA A 163 10.92 -1.19 6.24
CA ALA A 163 10.97 -2.47 5.53
C ALA A 163 10.36 -3.66 6.29
N ASN A 164 10.16 -3.54 7.60
CA ASN A 164 9.56 -4.57 8.45
C ASN A 164 8.16 -4.19 8.94
N ILE A 165 7.64 -3.01 8.59
CA ILE A 165 6.30 -2.57 8.98
C ILE A 165 5.56 -2.09 7.74
N PRO A 166 4.78 -2.97 7.11
CA PRO A 166 4.07 -2.57 5.92
C PRO A 166 3.11 -1.39 6.18
N PHE A 167 3.10 -0.42 5.26
CA PHE A 167 2.24 0.77 5.37
C PHE A 167 0.79 0.45 5.05
N MET A 168 0.59 -0.43 4.09
CA MET A 168 -0.65 -1.08 3.68
C MET A 168 -0.28 -2.54 3.34
N PRO A 169 -1.24 -3.45 3.18
CA PRO A 169 -0.94 -4.82 2.77
C PRO A 169 0.03 -4.84 1.57
N ARG A 170 1.17 -5.55 1.74
CA ARG A 170 2.23 -5.67 0.72
C ARG A 170 2.80 -4.32 0.26
N SER A 171 3.07 -3.39 1.17
CA SER A 171 3.73 -2.13 0.80
C SER A 171 4.64 -1.64 1.91
N THR A 172 5.70 -0.93 1.55
CA THR A 172 6.67 -0.31 2.47
C THR A 172 6.56 1.21 2.38
N ALA A 173 6.41 1.90 3.50
CA ALA A 173 6.43 3.37 3.53
C ALA A 173 7.81 3.92 3.13
N PHE A 174 7.81 5.00 2.35
CA PHE A 174 9.03 5.79 2.15
C PHE A 174 9.36 6.62 3.40
N VAL A 175 10.65 6.72 3.72
CA VAL A 175 11.17 7.45 4.89
C VAL A 175 11.99 8.66 4.44
N TYR A 176 11.35 9.78 4.16
CA TYR A 176 12.02 10.93 3.52
C TYR A 176 12.91 11.77 4.44
N ILE A 177 12.99 11.41 5.73
CA ILE A 177 14.07 11.88 6.62
C ILE A 177 15.42 11.21 6.33
N ASP A 178 15.45 10.22 5.43
CA ASP A 178 16.66 9.56 4.94
C ASP A 178 16.99 9.99 3.50
N ASP A 179 18.18 10.53 3.29
CA ASP A 179 18.69 11.02 2.00
C ASP A 179 18.65 9.99 0.87
N ARG A 180 18.78 8.70 1.20
CA ARG A 180 18.66 7.63 0.20
C ARG A 180 17.21 7.51 -0.25
N GLN A 181 16.27 7.54 0.67
CA GLN A 181 14.84 7.40 0.38
C GLN A 181 14.25 8.61 -0.36
N ILE A 182 14.84 9.81 -0.20
CA ILE A 182 14.54 10.98 -1.06
C ILE A 182 14.82 10.66 -2.55
N ARG A 183 15.92 9.96 -2.83
CA ARG A 183 16.30 9.58 -4.21
C ARG A 183 15.48 8.39 -4.70
N ASP A 184 15.39 7.35 -3.88
CA ASP A 184 14.70 6.10 -4.20
C ASP A 184 13.20 6.34 -4.48
N GLY A 185 12.57 7.27 -3.76
CA GLY A 185 11.17 7.65 -3.94
C GLY A 185 10.83 8.29 -5.29
N ARG A 186 11.81 8.61 -6.15
CA ARG A 186 11.57 9.10 -7.51
C ARG A 186 11.19 8.00 -8.50
N ASP A 187 11.57 6.76 -8.21
CA ASP A 187 11.30 5.59 -9.05
C ASP A 187 10.97 4.39 -8.15
N PRO A 188 9.77 4.39 -7.54
CA PRO A 188 9.40 3.40 -6.53
C PRO A 188 9.33 1.96 -7.07
N GLY A 189 9.37 1.73 -8.38
CA GLY A 189 9.45 0.40 -8.98
C GLY A 189 10.89 -0.16 -9.08
N ARG A 190 11.92 0.70 -9.17
CA ARG A 190 13.30 0.26 -9.47
C ARG A 190 14.30 0.41 -8.34
N TRP A 191 13.93 1.09 -7.26
CA TRP A 191 14.87 1.50 -6.20
C TRP A 191 15.66 0.35 -5.55
N THR A 192 15.12 -0.87 -5.53
CA THR A 192 15.78 -2.05 -4.93
C THR A 192 16.81 -2.68 -5.86
N PHE A 193 16.61 -2.59 -7.17
CA PHE A 193 17.31 -3.43 -8.16
C PHE A 193 18.24 -2.63 -9.08
N ASP A 194 17.93 -1.35 -9.33
CA ASP A 194 18.62 -0.53 -10.32
C ASP A 194 18.82 0.92 -9.83
N ARG A 195 19.56 1.70 -10.63
CA ARG A 195 19.64 3.16 -10.40
C ARG A 195 18.27 3.78 -10.71
N PRO A 196 17.65 4.51 -9.76
CA PRO A 196 16.33 5.09 -9.98
C PRO A 196 16.37 6.13 -11.10
N ARG A 197 15.35 6.11 -11.97
CA ARG A 197 15.12 7.15 -12.96
C ARG A 197 14.70 8.43 -12.24
N LYS A 198 15.41 9.53 -12.48
CA LYS A 198 15.12 10.81 -11.80
C LYS A 198 13.82 11.46 -12.30
N ASP A 199 13.37 11.06 -13.48
CA ASP A 199 12.24 11.60 -14.24
C ASP A 199 11.02 10.68 -14.28
N PHE A 200 11.03 9.54 -13.56
CA PHE A 200 9.89 8.62 -13.54
C PHE A 200 8.64 9.29 -12.94
N LEU A 201 8.74 9.79 -11.71
CA LEU A 201 7.72 10.68 -11.14
C LEU A 201 7.91 12.13 -11.63
N LEU A 202 6.82 12.91 -11.69
CA LEU A 202 6.83 14.36 -11.93
C LEU A 202 7.24 15.14 -10.66
N PRO A 203 7.68 16.40 -10.79
CA PRO A 203 8.05 17.25 -9.64
C PRO A 203 6.98 17.39 -8.54
N HIS A 204 5.70 17.28 -8.89
CA HIS A 204 4.56 17.39 -7.97
C HIS A 204 4.02 16.03 -7.50
N GLU A 205 4.62 14.93 -7.96
CA GLU A 205 4.28 13.56 -7.56
C GLU A 205 5.26 13.05 -6.50
N ILE A 206 4.74 12.33 -5.52
CA ILE A 206 5.49 11.74 -4.41
C ILE A 206 4.99 10.32 -4.13
N ALA A 207 5.92 9.37 -4.03
CA ALA A 207 5.60 8.03 -3.57
C ALA A 207 5.41 8.03 -2.03
N LEU A 208 4.25 7.61 -1.56
CA LEU A 208 3.98 7.40 -0.14
C LEU A 208 4.46 6.01 0.30
N ALA A 209 4.31 5.02 -0.57
CA ALA A 209 4.76 3.65 -0.35
C ALA A 209 5.24 2.99 -1.66
N CYS A 210 6.11 1.99 -1.55
CA CYS A 210 6.51 1.09 -2.64
C CYS A 210 6.16 -0.35 -2.32
N SER A 211 6.23 -1.23 -3.33
CA SER A 211 6.21 -2.67 -3.10
C SER A 211 7.41 -3.11 -2.26
N ASP A 212 7.19 -4.13 -1.42
CA ASP A 212 8.25 -4.86 -0.71
C ASP A 212 8.83 -5.99 -1.59
N ASP A 213 7.96 -6.69 -2.34
CA ASP A 213 8.28 -7.73 -3.33
C ASP A 213 7.20 -7.77 -4.45
N GLU A 214 6.00 -8.26 -4.11
CA GLU A 214 4.82 -8.37 -4.99
C GLU A 214 3.69 -7.43 -4.51
N GLY A 215 4.06 -6.17 -4.34
CA GLY A 215 3.32 -5.22 -3.54
C GLY A 215 2.65 -4.08 -4.30
N ILE A 216 2.05 -3.16 -3.54
CA ILE A 216 1.43 -1.96 -4.08
C ILE A 216 2.35 -0.75 -3.96
N HIS A 217 2.37 0.05 -5.02
CA HIS A 217 2.96 1.38 -5.03
C HIS A 217 1.85 2.40 -4.85
N LEU A 218 2.07 3.34 -3.94
CA LEU A 218 1.11 4.41 -3.65
C LEU A 218 1.75 5.75 -3.97
N VAL A 219 1.23 6.45 -4.97
CA VAL A 219 1.78 7.72 -5.43
C VAL A 219 0.73 8.80 -5.35
N LEU A 220 1.05 9.88 -4.66
CA LEU A 220 0.23 11.07 -4.51
C LEU A 220 0.68 12.16 -5.50
N ASP A 221 -0.28 12.71 -6.24
CA ASP A 221 -0.13 13.89 -7.07
C ASP A 221 -0.69 15.12 -6.32
N THR A 222 0.21 16.05 -5.98
CA THR A 222 -0.14 17.27 -5.22
C THR A 222 -0.73 18.40 -6.08
N GLU A 223 -0.68 18.29 -7.42
CA GLU A 223 -1.36 19.21 -8.33
C GLU A 223 -2.80 18.78 -8.57
N GLU A 224 -3.00 17.49 -8.86
CA GLU A 224 -4.32 16.93 -9.14
C GLU A 224 -5.11 16.54 -7.89
N ASN A 225 -4.45 16.50 -6.72
CA ASN A 225 -5.01 16.00 -5.46
C ASN A 225 -5.54 14.57 -5.59
N THR A 226 -4.74 13.71 -6.24
CA THR A 226 -5.11 12.32 -6.52
C THR A 226 -4.05 11.33 -6.04
N ILE A 227 -4.48 10.12 -5.73
CA ILE A 227 -3.63 8.97 -5.46
C ILE A 227 -3.83 7.95 -6.56
N ARG A 228 -2.72 7.39 -7.04
CA ARG A 228 -2.72 6.18 -7.86
C ARG A 228 -2.14 5.05 -7.03
N GLU A 229 -2.84 3.93 -7.07
CA GLU A 229 -2.38 2.65 -6.57
C GLU A 229 -1.99 1.80 -7.78
N SER A 230 -0.83 1.17 -7.72
CA SER A 230 -0.32 0.30 -8.78
C SER A 230 0.15 -1.00 -8.18
N ASP A 231 -0.24 -2.13 -8.75
CA ASP A 231 0.41 -3.40 -8.45
C ASP A 231 1.84 -3.37 -9.04
N TRP A 232 2.76 -4.14 -8.46
CA TRP A 232 4.12 -4.30 -8.97
C TRP A 232 4.13 -4.78 -10.43
N GLN A 233 3.14 -5.59 -10.83
CA GLN A 233 3.01 -6.06 -12.21
C GLN A 233 2.66 -4.95 -13.20
N ASP A 234 1.97 -3.91 -12.73
CA ASP A 234 1.51 -2.80 -13.57
C ASP A 234 2.62 -1.79 -13.86
N LEU A 235 3.79 -1.89 -13.19
CA LEU A 235 4.92 -0.97 -13.35
C LEU A 235 6.04 -1.48 -14.28
N GLU A 236 5.95 -2.71 -14.77
CA GLU A 236 6.94 -3.29 -15.67
C GLU A 236 6.26 -3.94 -16.88
N ASP A 237 6.25 -3.25 -18.03
CA ASP A 237 6.12 -3.94 -19.33
C ASP A 237 7.48 -4.54 -19.73
N GLU A 238 7.52 -5.37 -20.79
CA GLU A 238 8.75 -6.04 -21.27
C GLU A 238 9.88 -5.05 -21.60
N ASP A 239 9.55 -3.77 -21.85
CA ASP A 239 10.48 -2.69 -22.17
C ASP A 239 10.77 -1.77 -20.96
N GLY A 240 10.15 -2.02 -19.80
CA GLY A 240 10.26 -1.21 -18.58
C GLY A 240 9.62 0.18 -18.67
N ASN A 241 8.70 0.37 -19.60
CA ASN A 241 7.99 1.61 -19.97
C ASN A 241 6.53 1.63 -19.49
N ALA A 242 6.21 0.92 -18.41
CA ALA A 242 4.84 0.88 -17.92
C ALA A 242 4.25 2.28 -17.74
N ASP A 243 3.06 2.47 -18.31
CA ASP A 243 2.32 3.72 -18.23
C ASP A 243 1.57 3.83 -16.90
N PHE A 244 2.33 4.01 -15.82
CA PHE A 244 1.81 4.27 -14.48
C PHE A 244 0.76 5.40 -14.48
N ARG A 245 0.86 6.38 -15.39
CA ARG A 245 -0.07 7.52 -15.46
C ARG A 245 -1.40 7.15 -16.10
N GLY A 246 -1.46 6.06 -16.85
CA GLY A 246 -2.69 5.45 -17.39
C GLY A 246 -3.54 4.74 -16.33
N LEU A 247 -2.98 4.49 -15.14
CA LEU A 247 -3.74 3.86 -14.05
C LEU A 247 -4.82 4.81 -13.49
N PRO A 248 -5.96 4.25 -13.02
CA PRO A 248 -7.03 5.04 -12.42
C PRO A 248 -6.52 5.88 -11.24
N ALA A 249 -6.75 7.19 -11.32
CA ALA A 249 -6.43 8.13 -10.25
C ALA A 249 -7.68 8.39 -9.39
N GLN A 250 -7.55 8.24 -8.08
CA GLN A 250 -8.62 8.47 -7.11
C GLN A 250 -8.38 9.78 -6.35
N HIS A 251 -9.43 10.47 -5.93
CA HIS A 251 -9.27 11.66 -5.09
C HIS A 251 -8.58 11.32 -3.77
N ALA A 252 -7.43 11.95 -3.48
CA ALA A 252 -6.52 11.51 -2.42
C ALA A 252 -7.15 11.51 -1.01
N PRO A 253 -7.87 12.57 -0.57
CA PRO A 253 -8.57 12.54 0.70
C PRO A 253 -9.61 11.42 0.81
N THR A 254 -10.32 11.11 -0.29
CA THR A 254 -11.34 10.05 -0.29
C THR A 254 -10.67 8.70 -0.08
N PHE A 255 -9.64 8.39 -0.87
CA PHE A 255 -8.86 7.15 -0.75
C PHE A 255 -8.33 6.94 0.68
N LEU A 256 -7.67 7.94 1.25
CA LEU A 256 -7.11 7.85 2.61
C LEU A 256 -8.20 7.73 3.69
N THR A 257 -9.34 8.41 3.51
CA THR A 257 -10.47 8.30 4.44
C THR A 257 -11.10 6.91 4.41
N GLU A 258 -11.26 6.34 3.22
CA GLU A 258 -11.73 4.96 3.05
C GLU A 258 -10.77 3.96 3.71
N TYR A 259 -9.45 4.17 3.58
CA TYR A 259 -8.47 3.34 4.24
C TYR A 259 -8.56 3.44 5.78
N ILE A 260 -8.68 4.66 6.33
CA ILE A 260 -8.94 4.86 7.77
C ILE A 260 -10.22 4.15 8.20
N HIS A 261 -11.27 4.20 7.37
CA HIS A 261 -12.53 3.49 7.65
C HIS A 261 -12.32 1.98 7.72
N LYS A 262 -11.57 1.37 6.79
CA LYS A 262 -11.21 -0.06 6.83
C LYS A 262 -10.47 -0.45 8.12
N LEU A 263 -9.54 0.38 8.57
CA LEU A 263 -8.82 0.16 9.83
C LEU A 263 -9.74 0.29 11.06
N ARG A 264 -10.61 1.31 11.09
CA ARG A 264 -11.57 1.52 12.19
C ARG A 264 -12.64 0.44 12.23
N SER A 265 -13.10 -0.03 11.08
CA SER A 265 -14.08 -1.12 10.96
C SER A 265 -13.46 -2.49 11.24
N LEU A 266 -12.13 -2.58 11.34
CA LEU A 266 -11.36 -3.83 11.45
C LEU A 266 -11.67 -4.79 10.28
N GLU A 267 -11.78 -4.23 9.07
CA GLU A 267 -11.73 -4.98 7.81
C GLU A 267 -10.30 -5.41 7.48
N GLU A 268 -9.36 -4.51 7.78
CA GLU A 268 -7.93 -4.78 7.80
C GLU A 268 -7.41 -4.57 9.22
N ILE A 269 -6.73 -5.59 9.77
CA ILE A 269 -6.15 -5.52 11.11
C ILE A 269 -4.65 -5.67 11.01
N PRO A 270 -3.87 -4.59 11.25
CA PRO A 270 -2.42 -4.68 11.28
C PRO A 270 -1.97 -5.45 12.53
N VAL A 271 -1.18 -6.50 12.33
CA VAL A 271 -0.76 -7.45 13.38
C VAL A 271 0.69 -7.89 13.21
N GLY A 272 1.19 -8.61 14.21
CA GLY A 272 2.51 -9.23 14.21
C GLY A 272 3.53 -8.50 15.06
N GLU A 273 4.74 -9.08 15.13
CA GLU A 273 5.84 -8.58 15.95
C GLU A 273 7.12 -8.45 15.11
N TYR A 274 7.90 -7.39 15.36
CA TYR A 274 9.29 -7.11 14.96
C TYR A 274 9.73 -7.53 13.54
N ASN A 275 9.76 -8.84 13.22
CA ASN A 275 10.21 -9.42 11.96
C ASN A 275 9.11 -10.18 11.17
N GLY A 276 7.85 -10.01 11.56
CA GLY A 276 6.73 -10.71 10.94
C GLY A 276 5.44 -9.93 11.11
N ARG A 277 5.48 -8.63 10.79
CA ARG A 277 4.29 -7.79 10.76
C ARG A 277 3.60 -7.92 9.41
N TYR A 278 2.29 -8.06 9.45
CA TYR A 278 1.44 -8.24 8.28
C TYR A 278 0.03 -7.79 8.64
N PHE A 279 -0.90 -7.90 7.69
CA PHE A 279 -2.30 -7.53 7.88
C PHE A 279 -3.16 -8.79 7.86
N TYR A 280 -4.04 -8.93 8.85
CA TYR A 280 -5.15 -9.87 8.75
C TYR A 280 -6.23 -9.25 7.86
N HIS A 281 -6.66 -10.01 6.85
CA HIS A 281 -7.79 -9.66 6.01
C HIS A 281 -8.99 -10.52 6.40
N VAL A 282 -10.16 -9.90 6.58
CA VAL A 282 -11.39 -10.59 7.03
C VAL A 282 -11.72 -11.81 6.16
N GLU A 283 -11.48 -11.73 4.86
CA GLU A 283 -11.87 -12.78 3.91
C GLU A 283 -10.96 -14.00 3.92
N TYR A 284 -9.70 -13.84 4.36
CA TYR A 284 -8.68 -14.87 4.22
C TYR A 284 -8.18 -15.42 5.55
N ASP A 285 -8.36 -14.67 6.65
CA ASP A 285 -7.80 -15.05 7.94
C ASP A 285 -8.88 -15.40 8.99
N LYS A 286 -8.90 -16.66 9.41
CA LYS A 286 -9.82 -17.17 10.45
C LYS A 286 -9.60 -16.52 11.81
N ALA A 287 -8.42 -15.96 12.08
CA ALA A 287 -8.15 -15.21 13.30
C ALA A 287 -8.78 -13.81 13.26
N CYS A 288 -9.04 -13.24 12.08
CA CYS A 288 -9.55 -11.87 11.95
C CYS A 288 -10.88 -11.65 12.70
N PRO A 289 -11.94 -12.49 12.54
CA PRO A 289 -13.17 -12.33 13.31
C PRO A 289 -12.97 -12.42 14.83
N MET A 290 -12.01 -13.23 15.29
CA MET A 290 -11.73 -13.37 16.72
C MET A 290 -11.03 -12.14 17.28
N VAL A 291 -10.01 -11.63 16.58
CA VAL A 291 -9.29 -10.40 16.97
C VAL A 291 -10.26 -9.22 16.97
N LYS A 292 -11.08 -9.10 15.91
CA LYS A 292 -12.13 -8.09 15.79
C LYS A 292 -13.09 -8.11 16.98
N LYS A 293 -13.60 -9.29 17.32
CA LYS A 293 -14.50 -9.49 18.47
C LYS A 293 -13.84 -9.06 19.78
N VAL A 294 -12.59 -9.44 20.02
CA VAL A 294 -11.86 -9.06 21.23
C VAL A 294 -11.69 -7.53 21.30
N LEU A 295 -11.21 -6.90 20.23
CA LEU A 295 -11.01 -5.45 20.19
C LEU A 295 -12.32 -4.68 20.42
N GLN A 296 -13.42 -5.11 19.80
CA GLN A 296 -14.71 -4.43 19.92
C GLN A 296 -15.40 -4.71 21.27
N GLU A 297 -15.62 -5.98 21.62
CA GLU A 297 -16.41 -6.35 22.79
C GLU A 297 -15.66 -6.18 24.11
N GLN A 298 -14.34 -6.44 24.11
CA GLN A 298 -13.55 -6.34 25.33
C GLN A 298 -12.90 -4.97 25.44
N PHE A 299 -12.34 -4.41 24.36
CA PHE A 299 -11.58 -3.17 24.47
C PHE A 299 -12.32 -1.92 24.00
N GLY A 300 -13.55 -2.03 23.48
CA GLY A 300 -14.36 -0.85 23.11
C GLY A 300 -13.93 -0.18 21.81
N TRP A 301 -13.20 -0.88 20.93
CA TRP A 301 -12.79 -0.33 19.64
C TRP A 301 -13.99 0.02 18.73
N PRO A 302 -13.98 1.15 17.99
CA PRO A 302 -12.95 2.21 17.99
C PRO A 302 -13.23 3.38 18.95
N TYR A 303 -14.45 3.56 19.45
CA TYR A 303 -14.89 4.82 20.08
C TYR A 303 -14.56 4.92 21.58
N ASP A 304 -14.72 3.83 22.32
CA ASP A 304 -14.46 3.75 23.77
C ASP A 304 -13.20 2.93 24.05
N PHE A 305 -12.18 3.07 23.19
CA PHE A 305 -11.06 2.16 23.15
C PHE A 305 -10.16 2.27 24.38
N ARG A 306 -10.04 1.17 25.13
CA ARG A 306 -9.20 1.04 26.33
C ARG A 306 -7.74 0.74 25.94
N GLU A 307 -7.12 1.70 25.26
CA GLU A 307 -5.79 1.57 24.63
C GLU A 307 -4.71 1.05 25.59
N THR A 308 -4.64 1.59 26.81
CA THR A 308 -3.63 1.17 27.80
C THR A 308 -3.81 -0.29 28.22
N GLU A 309 -5.06 -0.73 28.41
CA GLU A 309 -5.36 -2.13 28.74
C GLU A 309 -5.05 -3.05 27.56
N TRP A 310 -5.41 -2.65 26.34
CA TRP A 310 -5.08 -3.41 25.13
C TRP A 310 -3.58 -3.59 24.97
N LYS A 311 -2.80 -2.50 25.01
CA LYS A 311 -1.34 -2.55 24.83
C LYS A 311 -0.64 -3.48 25.83
N ALA A 312 -1.15 -3.56 27.05
CA ALA A 312 -0.61 -4.45 28.08
C ALA A 312 -0.76 -5.94 27.76
N VAL A 313 -1.76 -6.33 26.94
CA VAL A 313 -2.09 -7.74 26.65
C VAL A 313 -2.11 -8.09 25.17
N ALA A 314 -1.92 -7.12 24.27
CA ALA A 314 -2.05 -7.27 22.83
C ALA A 314 -1.15 -8.39 22.30
N LYS A 315 0.11 -8.37 22.72
CA LYS A 315 1.13 -9.36 22.34
C LYS A 315 0.69 -10.80 22.62
N ASP A 316 0.35 -11.07 23.89
CA ASP A 316 -0.03 -12.42 24.32
C ASP A 316 -1.38 -12.84 23.73
N THR A 317 -2.30 -11.88 23.55
CA THR A 317 -3.62 -12.12 22.97
C THR A 317 -3.50 -12.50 21.49
N LEU A 318 -2.76 -11.73 20.69
CA LEU A 318 -2.57 -11.99 19.26
C LEU A 318 -1.83 -13.32 19.05
N LYS A 319 -0.78 -13.58 19.82
CA LYS A 319 -0.04 -14.85 19.77
C LYS A 319 -0.95 -16.04 20.07
N ARG A 320 -1.79 -15.95 21.10
CA ARG A 320 -2.75 -17.01 21.46
C ARG A 320 -3.79 -17.21 20.36
N LEU A 321 -4.32 -16.14 19.77
CA LEU A 321 -5.32 -16.20 18.71
C LEU A 321 -4.76 -16.82 17.43
N GLY A 322 -3.51 -16.50 17.06
CA GLY A 322 -2.82 -17.14 15.94
C GLY A 322 -2.60 -18.65 16.14
N GLN A 323 -2.29 -19.09 17.36
CA GLN A 323 -2.10 -20.52 17.66
C GLN A 323 -3.38 -21.35 17.58
N LEU A 324 -4.56 -20.73 17.73
CA LEU A 324 -5.84 -21.43 17.67
C LEU A 324 -6.29 -21.73 16.23
N ASN A 325 -5.63 -21.16 15.23
CA ASN A 325 -5.90 -21.37 13.81
C ASN A 325 -4.57 -21.50 13.02
N PRO A 326 -3.88 -22.66 13.10
CA PRO A 326 -2.65 -22.90 12.35
C PRO A 326 -2.85 -23.03 10.84
#